data_AF-A0A2H0M6K3-F1
#
_entry.id   AF-A0A2H0M6K3-F1
#
_cell.length_a   1.000
_cell.length_b   1.000
_cell.length_c   1.000
_cell.angle_alpha   90.00
_cell.angle_beta   90.00
_cell.angle_gamma   90.00
#
_symmetry.space_group_name_H-M   'P 1'
#
loop_
_entity.id
_entity.type
_entity.pdbx_description
1 polymer ?
#
loop_
_entity_poly.entity_id
_entity_poly.type
_entity_poly.pdbx_seq_one_letter_code
_entity_poly.pdbx_strand_id
1 'polypeptide(L)'
;MKLEALLESILFFKGEPISVDELASLTESKKQDVLDAIVLLEKNLEGRGVKLLREGQEFELRTDPEATEVIENLIKKERSRDLGKAGLETMAIILYEGPVSRKKIDYIRGVNSSFIIRNLLIRGLITRIPHPDDKRSFAYKETPEFIAHLGITEKSDLPNFEKIREELQNFNQNNPEEESADLTNPDLENQ
;
A
#
# COMPACT_ATOMS: atom_id res chain seq x y z
N MET A 1 20.10 6.35 17.78
CA MET A 1 20.16 6.73 16.35
C MET A 1 20.00 8.24 16.28
N LYS A 2 20.59 8.93 15.29
CA LYS A 2 20.30 10.37 15.10
C LYS A 2 18.88 10.54 14.56
N LEU A 3 18.24 11.69 14.82
CA LEU A 3 16.84 11.90 14.45
C LEU A 3 16.63 11.82 12.94
N GLU A 4 17.52 12.39 12.13
CA GLU A 4 17.44 12.35 10.66
C GLU A 4 17.49 10.92 10.09
N ALA A 5 18.29 10.04 10.71
CA ALA A 5 18.37 8.63 10.30
C ALA A 5 17.14 7.81 10.75
N LEU A 6 16.54 8.19 11.89
CA LEU A 6 15.27 7.61 12.34
C LEU A 6 14.13 8.02 11.41
N LEU A 7 14.07 9.30 11.00
CA LEU A 7 13.10 9.79 10.03
C LEU A 7 13.27 9.11 8.66
N GLU A 8 14.50 8.94 8.17
CA GLU A 8 14.77 8.17 6.95
C GLU A 8 14.17 6.75 7.03
N SER A 9 14.36 6.08 8.16
CA SER A 9 13.84 4.73 8.40
C SER A 9 12.32 4.69 8.38
N ILE A 10 11.66 5.64 9.07
CA ILE A 10 10.19 5.74 9.12
C ILE A 10 9.61 6.00 7.73
N LEU A 11 10.16 6.99 7.02
CA LEU A 11 9.69 7.37 5.69
C LEU A 11 9.90 6.25 4.67
N PHE A 12 11.04 5.55 4.76
CA PHE A 12 11.31 4.39 3.90
C PHE A 12 10.35 3.23 4.16
N PHE A 13 10.06 2.94 5.44
CA PHE A 13 9.14 1.88 5.82
C PHE A 13 7.70 2.16 5.37
N LYS A 14 7.24 3.41 5.55
CA LYS A 14 5.87 3.82 5.22
C LYS A 14 5.63 3.92 3.72
N GLY A 15 6.60 4.44 2.96
CA GLY A 15 6.54 4.54 1.51
C GLY A 15 5.39 5.40 0.98
N GLU A 16 4.92 6.36 1.78
CA GLU A 16 3.84 7.31 1.48
C GLU A 16 4.09 8.65 2.19
N PRO A 17 3.40 9.74 1.80
CA PRO A 17 3.50 11.02 2.49
C PRO A 17 3.11 10.92 3.97
N ILE A 18 3.95 11.47 4.84
CA ILE A 18 3.70 11.54 6.29
C ILE A 18 3.78 12.99 6.75
N SER A 19 2.77 13.42 7.52
CA SER A 19 2.76 14.75 8.13
C SER A 19 3.85 14.92 9.18
N VAL A 20 4.36 16.14 9.33
CA VAL A 20 5.28 16.51 10.42
C VAL A 20 4.72 16.18 11.81
N ASP A 21 3.39 16.23 11.96
CA ASP A 21 2.69 15.96 13.21
C ASP A 21 2.75 14.48 13.57
N GLU A 22 2.52 13.60 12.59
CA GLU A 22 2.67 12.16 12.77
C GLU A 22 4.13 11.79 13.00
N LEU A 23 5.08 12.37 12.25
CA LEU A 23 6.51 12.14 12.46
C LEU A 23 6.94 12.52 13.89
N ALA A 24 6.52 13.70 14.37
CA ALA A 24 6.79 14.15 15.73
C ALA A 24 6.18 13.21 16.79
N SER A 25 4.98 12.70 16.55
CA SER A 25 4.34 11.71 17.42
C SER A 25 5.08 10.38 17.43
N LEU A 26 5.54 9.89 16.28
CA LEU A 26 6.24 8.60 16.15
C LEU A 26 7.65 8.64 16.75
N THR A 27 8.32 9.80 16.70
CA THR A 27 9.66 9.96 17.26
C THR A 27 9.67 10.58 18.66
N GLU A 28 8.51 10.80 19.26
CA GLU A 28 8.35 11.46 20.57
C GLU A 28 9.15 12.78 20.67
N SER A 29 9.23 13.52 19.56
CA SER A 29 10.06 14.72 19.40
C SER A 29 9.20 15.96 19.21
N LYS A 30 9.78 17.15 19.41
CA LYS A 30 9.06 18.38 19.07
C LYS A 30 9.02 18.55 17.56
N LYS A 31 7.95 19.16 17.04
CA LYS A 31 7.81 19.46 15.60
C LYS A 31 9.01 20.23 15.04
N GLN A 32 9.57 21.16 15.81
CA GLN A 32 10.75 21.91 15.38
C GLN A 32 11.98 21.01 15.21
N ASP A 33 12.23 20.08 16.15
CA ASP A 33 13.36 19.15 16.07
C ASP A 33 13.22 18.24 14.84
N VAL A 34 12.00 17.83 14.50
CA VAL A 34 11.70 17.05 13.29
C VAL A 34 11.98 17.86 12.03
N LEU A 35 11.55 19.12 11.96
CA LEU A 35 11.81 20.00 10.82
C LEU A 35 13.32 20.23 10.62
N ASP A 36 14.06 20.45 11.71
CA ASP A 36 15.51 20.63 11.65
C ASP A 36 16.21 19.34 11.20
N ALA A 37 15.75 18.17 11.68
CA ALA A 37 16.26 16.87 11.25
C ALA A 37 15.90 16.54 9.79
N ILE A 38 14.76 17.01 9.28
CA ILE A 38 14.39 16.89 7.87
C ILE A 38 15.37 17.63 6.97
N VAL A 39 15.79 18.84 7.35
CA VAL A 39 16.79 19.61 6.59
C VAL A 39 18.13 18.87 6.55
N LEU A 40 18.53 18.25 7.66
CA LEU A 40 19.72 17.41 7.71
C LEU A 40 19.58 16.14 6.86
N LEU A 41 18.42 15.50 6.88
CA LEU A 41 18.12 14.34 6.05
C LEU A 41 18.21 14.69 4.56
N GLU A 42 17.57 15.77 4.13
CA GLU A 42 17.61 16.25 2.74
C GLU A 42 19.05 16.43 2.26
N LYS A 43 19.89 17.09 3.07
CA LYS A 43 21.32 17.26 2.79
C LYS A 43 22.07 15.92 2.72
N ASN A 44 21.78 14.97 3.61
CA ASN A 44 22.42 13.65 3.63
C ASN A 44 22.06 12.79 2.41
N LEU A 45 20.93 13.08 1.77
CA LEU A 45 20.44 12.41 0.57
C LEU A 45 20.97 13.04 -0.74
N GLU A 46 21.67 14.17 -0.68
CA GLU A 46 22.31 14.76 -1.86
C GLU A 46 23.25 13.76 -2.54
N GLY A 47 23.09 13.60 -3.86
CA GLY A 47 23.89 12.66 -4.66
C GLY A 47 23.55 11.18 -4.45
N ARG A 48 22.45 10.85 -3.77
CA ARG A 48 21.95 9.46 -3.62
C ARG A 48 20.78 9.19 -4.57
N GLY A 49 20.47 7.91 -4.79
CA GLY A 49 19.37 7.47 -5.67
C GLY A 49 17.95 7.69 -5.10
N VAL A 50 17.82 8.32 -3.93
CA VAL A 50 16.54 8.67 -3.31
C VAL A 50 16.58 10.14 -2.88
N LYS A 51 15.43 10.81 -2.96
CA LYS A 51 15.23 12.19 -2.51
C LYS A 51 14.06 12.30 -1.55
N LEU A 52 14.11 13.30 -0.70
CA LEU A 52 12.98 13.71 0.11
C LEU A 52 12.08 14.63 -0.71
N LEU A 53 10.82 14.24 -0.91
CA LEU A 53 9.77 15.08 -1.47
C LEU A 53 9.06 15.80 -0.32
N ARG A 54 8.71 17.07 -0.54
CA ARG A 54 7.93 17.88 0.39
C ARG A 54 6.68 18.40 -0.31
N GLU A 55 5.52 18.08 0.27
CA GLU A 55 4.23 18.62 -0.15
C GLU A 55 3.56 19.30 1.05
N GLY A 56 3.66 20.63 1.12
CA GLY A 56 3.19 21.39 2.28
C GLY A 56 3.94 21.03 3.57
N GLN A 57 3.25 20.31 4.47
CA GLN A 57 3.76 19.80 5.75
C GLN A 57 3.92 18.27 5.76
N GLU A 58 3.82 17.63 4.60
CA GLU A 58 4.02 16.20 4.42
C GLU A 58 5.33 15.91 3.70
N PHE A 59 5.94 14.79 4.07
CA PHE A 59 7.25 14.38 3.59
C PHE A 59 7.23 12.92 3.17
N GLU A 60 7.94 12.58 2.10
CA GLU A 60 8.04 11.22 1.57
C GLU A 60 9.40 10.98 0.91
N LEU A 61 9.92 9.74 0.94
CA LEU A 61 11.06 9.35 0.11
C LEU A 61 10.62 8.89 -1.28
N ARG A 62 11.24 9.45 -2.32
CA ARG A 62 11.05 9.06 -3.72
C ARG A 62 12.38 8.75 -4.38
N THR A 63 12.34 8.08 -5.53
CA THR A 63 13.54 7.86 -6.35
C THR A 63 14.07 9.17 -6.92
N ASP A 64 15.39 9.28 -7.08
CA ASP A 64 16.02 10.43 -7.73
C ASP A 64 15.54 10.57 -9.19
N PRO A 65 15.23 11.80 -9.67
CA PRO A 65 14.87 12.04 -11.07
C PRO A 65 15.90 11.55 -12.09
N GLU A 66 17.19 11.47 -11.75
CA GLU A 66 18.21 10.88 -12.65
C GLU A 66 17.93 9.41 -12.98
N ALA A 67 17.22 8.70 -12.10
CA ALA A 67 16.83 7.31 -12.32
C ALA A 67 15.54 7.15 -13.15
N THR A 68 14.87 8.24 -13.55
CA THR A 68 13.52 8.22 -14.17
C THR A 68 13.44 7.26 -15.36
N GLU A 69 14.35 7.34 -16.33
CA GLU A 69 14.31 6.49 -17.53
C GLU A 69 14.41 5.00 -17.18
N VAL A 70 15.28 4.65 -16.23
CA VAL A 70 15.46 3.27 -15.78
C VAL A 70 14.21 2.78 -15.04
N ILE A 71 13.67 3.60 -14.14
CA ILE A 71 12.46 3.29 -13.38
C ILE A 71 11.25 3.12 -14.31
N GLU A 72 11.05 4.01 -15.28
CA GLU A 72 9.98 3.88 -16.28
C GLU A 72 10.11 2.59 -17.09
N ASN A 73 11.34 2.24 -17.51
CA ASN A 73 11.58 1.00 -18.24
C ASN A 73 11.30 -0.24 -17.38
N LEU A 74 11.62 -0.20 -16.08
CA LEU A 74 11.24 -1.24 -15.13
C LEU A 74 9.72 -1.36 -15.00
N ILE A 75 9.00 -0.24 -14.87
CA ILE A 75 7.53 -0.22 -14.81
C ILE A 75 6.92 -0.77 -16.10
N LYS A 76 7.42 -0.37 -17.27
CA LYS A 76 6.96 -0.88 -18.58
C LYS A 76 7.17 -2.39 -18.70
N LYS A 77 8.35 -2.88 -18.32
CA LYS A 77 8.63 -4.33 -18.28
C LYS A 77 7.66 -5.04 -17.35
N GLU A 78 7.43 -4.51 -16.15
CA GLU A 78 6.54 -5.15 -15.20
C GLU A 78 5.09 -5.15 -15.69
N ARG A 79 4.60 -4.07 -16.33
CA ARG A 79 3.27 -4.02 -16.98
C ARG A 79 3.11 -5.05 -18.10
N SER A 80 4.18 -5.34 -18.84
CA SER A 80 4.14 -6.29 -19.97
C SER A 80 4.12 -7.76 -19.56
N ARG A 81 4.44 -8.07 -18.30
CA ARG A 81 4.45 -9.46 -17.81
C ARG A 81 3.03 -9.94 -17.58
N ASP A 82 2.76 -11.20 -17.90
CA ASP A 82 1.53 -11.85 -17.46
C ASP A 82 1.43 -11.78 -15.92
N LEU A 83 0.24 -11.48 -15.41
CA LEU A 83 -0.05 -11.50 -13.98
C LEU A 83 0.05 -12.92 -13.41
N GLY A 84 -0.11 -13.92 -14.27
CA GLY A 84 -0.16 -15.31 -13.90
C GLY A 84 -1.36 -15.62 -13.01
N LYS A 85 -1.50 -16.89 -12.67
CA LYS A 85 -2.63 -17.38 -11.86
C LYS A 85 -2.74 -16.64 -10.52
N ALA A 86 -1.61 -16.47 -9.84
CA ALA A 86 -1.56 -15.84 -8.53
C ALA A 86 -1.99 -14.36 -8.55
N GLY A 87 -1.59 -13.61 -9.58
CA GLY A 87 -2.03 -12.22 -9.76
C GLY A 87 -3.52 -12.12 -10.04
N LEU A 88 -4.05 -12.99 -10.90
CA LEU A 88 -5.48 -13.05 -11.21
C LEU A 88 -6.33 -13.44 -9.98
N GLU A 89 -5.87 -14.40 -9.18
CA GLU A 89 -6.52 -14.78 -7.91
C GLU A 89 -6.57 -13.58 -6.94
N THR A 90 -5.45 -12.88 -6.74
CA THR A 90 -5.43 -11.69 -5.87
C THR A 90 -6.35 -10.58 -6.40
N MET A 91 -6.38 -10.35 -7.70
CA MET A 91 -7.27 -9.34 -8.30
C MET A 91 -8.74 -9.70 -8.12
N ALA A 92 -9.11 -10.98 -8.30
CA ALA A 92 -10.48 -11.43 -8.08
C ALA A 92 -10.90 -11.17 -6.64
N ILE A 93 -10.06 -11.49 -5.65
CA ILE A 93 -10.36 -11.20 -4.24
C ILE A 93 -10.62 -9.70 -4.04
N ILE A 94 -9.75 -8.83 -4.56
CA ILE A 94 -9.90 -7.38 -4.41
C ILE A 94 -11.17 -6.86 -5.12
N LEU A 95 -11.55 -7.43 -6.27
CA LEU A 95 -12.75 -7.00 -6.98
C LEU A 95 -14.04 -7.40 -6.27
N TYR A 96 -14.12 -8.63 -5.77
CA TYR A 96 -15.36 -9.18 -5.20
C TYR A 96 -15.52 -8.91 -3.70
N GLU A 97 -14.42 -8.83 -2.95
CA GLU A 97 -14.43 -8.58 -1.50
C GLU A 97 -14.01 -7.14 -1.16
N GLY A 98 -13.39 -6.42 -2.09
CA GLY A 98 -12.78 -5.13 -1.80
C GLY A 98 -13.78 -4.03 -1.40
N PRO A 99 -13.41 -3.13 -0.48
CA PRO A 99 -12.06 -2.96 0.06
C PRO A 99 -11.62 -4.05 1.07
N VAL A 100 -10.38 -4.55 0.94
CA VAL A 100 -9.89 -5.71 1.70
C VAL A 100 -8.42 -5.55 2.12
N SER A 101 -8.02 -5.97 3.34
CA SER A 101 -6.62 -5.86 3.77
C SER A 101 -5.71 -6.90 3.12
N ARG A 102 -4.38 -6.66 3.16
CA ARG A 102 -3.39 -7.68 2.76
C ARG A 102 -3.57 -8.98 3.53
N LYS A 103 -3.86 -8.89 4.83
CA LYS A 103 -3.94 -10.08 5.69
C LYS A 103 -5.12 -10.95 5.30
N LYS A 104 -6.27 -10.35 5.01
CA LYS A 104 -7.43 -11.09 4.50
C LYS A 104 -7.16 -11.69 3.11
N ILE A 105 -6.44 -10.97 2.24
CA ILE A 105 -5.97 -11.54 0.94
C ILE A 105 -5.08 -12.76 1.17
N ASP A 106 -4.08 -12.64 2.05
CA ASP A 106 -3.15 -13.74 2.37
C ASP A 106 -3.89 -14.95 2.95
N TYR A 107 -4.90 -14.70 3.79
CA TYR A 107 -5.78 -15.73 4.34
C TYR A 107 -6.56 -16.46 3.25
N ILE A 108 -7.30 -15.74 2.40
CA ILE A 108 -8.11 -16.33 1.33
C ILE A 108 -7.23 -17.10 0.34
N ARG A 109 -6.02 -16.61 0.06
CA ARG A 109 -5.07 -17.29 -0.83
C ARG A 109 -4.27 -18.41 -0.16
N GLY A 110 -4.25 -18.46 1.17
CA GLY A 110 -3.43 -19.37 1.97
C GLY A 110 -1.92 -19.16 1.85
N VAL A 111 -1.45 -18.05 1.26
CA VAL A 111 -0.02 -17.76 1.03
C VAL A 111 0.24 -16.25 1.07
N ASN A 112 1.50 -15.85 1.31
CA ASN A 112 1.89 -14.44 1.27
C ASN A 112 1.69 -13.81 -0.12
N SER A 113 1.06 -12.63 -0.15
CA SER A 113 0.68 -11.90 -1.36
C SER A 113 1.36 -10.54 -1.47
N SER A 114 2.32 -10.21 -0.60
CA SER A 114 2.97 -8.88 -0.56
C SER A 114 3.60 -8.51 -1.91
N PHE A 115 4.28 -9.46 -2.56
CA PHE A 115 4.89 -9.23 -3.87
C PHE A 115 3.84 -8.99 -4.97
N ILE A 116 2.74 -9.75 -4.96
CA ILE A 116 1.68 -9.63 -5.96
C ILE A 116 0.95 -8.30 -5.80
N ILE A 117 0.58 -7.94 -4.57
CA ILE A 117 -0.06 -6.66 -4.25
C ILE A 117 0.85 -5.50 -4.70
N ARG A 118 2.16 -5.57 -4.40
CA ARG A 118 3.13 -4.57 -4.89
C ARG A 118 3.14 -4.45 -6.40
N ASN A 119 3.13 -5.57 -7.14
CA ASN A 119 3.10 -5.53 -8.61
C ASN A 119 1.78 -4.95 -9.14
N LEU A 120 0.64 -5.27 -8.52
CA LEU A 120 -0.67 -4.72 -8.90
C LEU A 120 -0.72 -3.20 -8.68
N LEU A 121 -0.15 -2.71 -7.57
CA LEU A 121 0.00 -1.27 -7.28
C LEU A 121 0.90 -0.59 -8.34
N ILE A 122 2.07 -1.17 -8.66
CA ILE A 122 2.98 -0.63 -9.69
C ILE A 122 2.30 -0.55 -11.06
N ARG A 123 1.44 -1.53 -11.38
CA ARG A 123 0.65 -1.53 -12.61
C ARG A 123 -0.50 -0.53 -12.59
N GLY A 124 -0.85 0.02 -11.42
CA GLY A 124 -1.96 0.94 -11.23
C GLY A 124 -3.33 0.25 -11.33
N LEU A 125 -3.39 -1.07 -11.11
CA LEU A 125 -4.65 -1.83 -11.17
C LEU A 125 -5.43 -1.76 -9.84
N ILE A 126 -4.70 -1.57 -8.74
CA ILE A 126 -5.28 -1.41 -7.41
C ILE A 126 -4.69 -0.17 -6.75
N THR A 127 -5.38 0.35 -5.75
CA THR A 127 -4.92 1.45 -4.89
C THR A 127 -5.08 1.08 -3.42
N ARG A 128 -4.26 1.72 -2.59
CA ARG A 128 -4.27 1.60 -1.14
C ARG A 128 -5.18 2.68 -0.55
N ILE A 129 -6.01 2.30 0.41
CA ILE A 129 -6.84 3.22 1.20
C ILE A 129 -6.64 2.95 2.70
N PRO A 130 -6.84 3.94 3.59
CA PRO A 130 -6.89 3.70 5.02
C PRO A 130 -7.91 2.60 5.35
N HIS A 131 -7.58 1.68 6.25
CA HIS A 131 -8.54 0.66 6.66
C HIS A 131 -9.71 1.31 7.40
N PRO A 132 -10.98 0.96 7.08
CA PRO A 132 -12.15 1.59 7.69
C PRO A 132 -12.16 1.49 9.23
N ASP A 133 -11.80 0.32 9.74
CA ASP A 133 -11.91 -0.02 11.16
C ASP A 133 -10.57 -0.03 11.93
N ASP A 134 -9.44 0.08 11.24
CA ASP A 134 -8.11 0.10 11.85
C ASP A 134 -7.23 1.19 11.22
N LYS A 135 -7.14 2.33 11.91
CA LYS A 135 -6.38 3.49 11.42
C LYS A 135 -4.88 3.24 11.23
N ARG A 136 -4.35 2.09 11.68
CA ARG A 136 -2.93 1.71 11.55
C ARG A 136 -2.67 0.72 10.41
N SER A 137 -3.71 0.27 9.72
CA SER A 137 -3.60 -0.64 8.59
C SER A 137 -4.30 -0.09 7.34
N PHE A 138 -4.19 -0.84 6.25
CA PHE A 138 -4.67 -0.41 4.95
C PHE A 138 -5.45 -1.51 4.26
N ALA A 139 -6.46 -1.07 3.52
CA ALA A 139 -7.23 -1.89 2.61
C ALA A 139 -6.84 -1.56 1.15
N TYR A 140 -7.05 -2.53 0.28
CA TYR A 140 -6.82 -2.40 -1.15
C TYR A 140 -8.16 -2.46 -1.89
N LYS A 141 -8.28 -1.63 -2.90
CA LYS A 141 -9.43 -1.62 -3.81
C LYS A 141 -8.97 -1.42 -5.25
N GLU A 142 -9.85 -1.72 -6.19
CA GLU A 142 -9.67 -1.45 -7.61
C GLU A 142 -9.50 0.04 -7.90
N THR A 143 -8.76 0.34 -8.97
CA THR A 143 -8.70 1.68 -9.56
C THR A 143 -9.74 1.85 -10.66
N PRO A 144 -10.13 3.10 -11.00
CA PRO A 144 -10.95 3.36 -12.19
C PRO A 144 -10.32 2.81 -13.48
N GLU A 145 -9.01 2.87 -13.61
CA GLU A 145 -8.27 2.34 -14.75
C GLU A 145 -8.43 0.82 -14.87
N PHE A 146 -8.49 0.11 -13.75
CA PHE A 146 -8.73 -1.33 -13.75
C PHE A 146 -10.16 -1.67 -14.18
N ILE A 147 -11.16 -0.96 -13.67
CA ILE A 147 -12.57 -1.10 -14.10
C ILE A 147 -12.69 -0.86 -15.62
N ALA A 148 -12.07 0.21 -16.13
CA ALA A 148 -12.03 0.50 -17.55
C ALA A 148 -11.31 -0.61 -18.36
N HIS A 149 -10.24 -1.19 -17.82
CA HIS A 149 -9.52 -2.31 -18.45
C HIS A 149 -10.38 -3.57 -18.58
N LEU A 150 -11.30 -3.81 -17.64
CA LEU A 150 -12.28 -4.90 -17.71
C LEU A 150 -13.42 -4.61 -18.69
N GLY A 151 -13.54 -3.37 -19.19
CA GLY A 151 -14.61 -2.96 -20.09
C GLY A 151 -15.97 -2.82 -19.40
N ILE A 152 -15.99 -2.60 -18.09
CA ILE A 152 -17.21 -2.42 -17.28
C ILE A 152 -17.27 -1.01 -16.69
N THR A 153 -18.44 -0.58 -16.20
CA THR A 153 -18.63 0.78 -15.67
C THR A 153 -18.47 0.82 -14.16
N GLU A 154 -18.88 -0.26 -13.48
CA GLU A 154 -18.81 -0.40 -12.04
C GLU A 154 -18.59 -1.85 -11.62
N LYS A 155 -18.21 -2.10 -10.36
CA LYS A 155 -17.96 -3.45 -9.85
C LYS A 155 -19.19 -4.37 -9.92
N SER A 156 -20.38 -3.80 -9.78
CA SER A 156 -21.63 -4.57 -9.80
C SER A 156 -21.91 -5.22 -11.17
N ASP A 157 -21.26 -4.72 -12.24
CA ASP A 157 -21.29 -5.31 -13.57
C ASP A 157 -20.47 -6.62 -13.68
N LEU A 158 -19.68 -6.96 -12.65
CA LEU A 158 -18.88 -8.19 -12.67
C LEU A 158 -19.79 -9.43 -12.70
N PRO A 159 -19.35 -10.51 -13.38
CA PRO A 159 -20.11 -11.76 -13.42
C PRO A 159 -20.41 -12.27 -12.01
N ASN A 160 -21.69 -12.51 -11.72
CA ASN A 160 -22.18 -13.02 -10.44
C ASN A 160 -21.78 -12.18 -9.22
N PHE A 161 -21.56 -10.86 -9.38
CA PHE A 161 -21.07 -9.99 -8.30
C PHE A 161 -21.87 -10.12 -7.00
N GLU A 162 -23.17 -9.87 -7.05
CA GLU A 162 -24.02 -9.91 -5.84
C GLU A 162 -24.03 -11.30 -5.20
N LYS A 163 -24.14 -12.37 -6.01
CA LYS A 163 -24.14 -13.74 -5.50
C LYS A 163 -22.83 -14.08 -4.79
N ILE A 164 -21.69 -13.77 -5.39
CA ILE A 164 -20.37 -14.06 -4.81
C ILE A 164 -20.18 -13.22 -3.54
N ARG A 165 -20.60 -11.96 -3.56
CA ARG A 165 -20.50 -11.07 -2.40
C ARG A 165 -21.35 -11.55 -1.22
N GLU A 166 -22.58 -12.01 -1.47
CA GLU A 166 -23.42 -12.63 -0.44
C GLU A 166 -22.79 -13.91 0.11
N GLU A 167 -22.24 -14.77 -0.74
CA GLU A 167 -21.53 -15.99 -0.31
C GLU A 167 -20.33 -15.68 0.57
N LEU A 168 -19.54 -14.65 0.23
CA LEU A 168 -18.39 -14.20 1.01
C LEU A 168 -18.81 -13.60 2.37
N GLN A 169 -19.86 -12.76 2.39
CA GLN A 169 -20.41 -12.22 3.63
C GLN A 169 -20.91 -13.32 4.57
N ASN A 170 -21.63 -14.30 4.03
CA ASN A 170 -22.11 -15.45 4.80
C ASN A 170 -20.94 -16.31 5.32
N PHE A 171 -19.90 -16.49 4.52
CA PHE A 171 -18.70 -17.21 4.94
C PHE A 171 -17.99 -16.52 6.10
N ASN A 172 -17.84 -15.19 6.04
CA ASN A 172 -17.23 -14.39 7.11
C ASN A 172 -18.08 -14.39 8.39
N GLN A 173 -19.41 -14.24 8.28
CA GLN A 173 -20.31 -14.26 9.44
C GLN A 173 -20.30 -15.60 10.20
N ASN A 174 -20.13 -16.70 9.48
CA ASN A 174 -20.06 -18.04 10.07
C ASN A 174 -18.67 -18.35 10.66
N ASN A 175 -17.66 -17.51 10.40
CA ASN A 175 -16.30 -17.67 10.91
C ASN A 175 -15.76 -16.32 11.46
N PRO A 176 -16.30 -15.80 12.57
CA PRO A 176 -15.98 -14.45 13.07
C PRO A 176 -14.51 -14.26 13.51
N GLU A 177 -13.79 -15.35 13.83
CA GLU A 177 -12.34 -15.30 14.06
C GLU A 177 -11.57 -14.83 12.80
N GLU A 178 -12.12 -15.05 11.60
CA GLU A 178 -11.53 -14.68 10.31
C GLU A 178 -11.82 -13.23 9.88
N GLU A 179 -12.81 -12.60 10.49
CA GLU A 179 -13.09 -11.16 10.37
C GLU A 179 -12.13 -10.38 11.29
N SER A 180 -11.82 -10.93 12.47
CA SER A 180 -10.80 -10.39 13.39
C SER A 180 -9.37 -10.43 12.80
N ALA A 181 -9.13 -11.30 11.81
CA ALA A 181 -7.87 -11.33 11.08
C ALA A 181 -7.62 -10.03 10.32
N ASP A 182 -8.66 -9.32 9.88
CA ASP A 182 -8.56 -8.03 9.21
C ASP A 182 -8.11 -6.90 10.15
N LEU A 183 -8.43 -7.03 11.45
CA LEU A 183 -8.20 -6.02 12.50
C LEU A 183 -6.90 -6.23 13.31
N THR A 184 -6.27 -7.39 13.20
CA THR A 184 -5.07 -7.74 13.97
C THR A 184 -3.84 -7.63 13.09
N ASN A 185 -2.91 -6.76 13.45
CA ASN A 185 -1.69 -6.50 12.68
C ASN A 185 -0.51 -7.36 13.17
N PRO A 186 -0.12 -8.44 12.46
CA PRO A 186 1.05 -9.24 12.82
C PRO A 186 2.39 -8.64 12.33
N ASP A 187 2.38 -7.54 11.57
CA ASP A 187 3.62 -6.89 11.10
C ASP A 187 4.41 -6.20 12.23
N LEU A 188 3.94 -6.32 13.47
CA LEU A 188 4.60 -5.86 14.70
C LEU A 188 5.38 -6.97 15.44
N GLU A 189 5.31 -8.25 15.04
CA GLU A 189 6.01 -9.34 15.74
C GLU A 189 7.38 -9.70 15.15
N ASN A 190 7.79 -9.10 14.04
CA ASN A 190 9.12 -9.31 13.43
C ASN A 190 9.88 -7.99 13.20
N GLN A 191 9.88 -7.08 14.18
CA GLN A 191 10.80 -5.93 14.25
C GLN A 191 11.46 -5.84 15.61
#